data_AF-A0A8K1CBX4-F1
#
_entry.id   AF-A0A8K1CBX4-F1
#
_cell.length_a   1.000
_cell.length_b   1.000
_cell.length_c   1.000
_cell.angle_alpha   90.00
_cell.angle_beta   90.00
_cell.angle_gamma   90.00
#
_symmetry.space_group_name_H-M   'P 1'
#
loop_
_entity.id
_entity.type
_entity.pdbx_description
1 polymer ?
#
loop_
_entity_poly.entity_id
_entity_poly.type
_entity_poly.pdbx_seq_one_letter_code
_entity_poly.pdbx_strand_id
1 'polypeptide(L)'
;MSLDANAKTALFNALAWIERTKHDAGVDTENIEVGLQCLAEAFKLNLHDAEHKNAYEVVGATSFPEIFTAGMEALGLATKGSDDSVDQDPVVTKNPDLWKKWLAKLDDKGFFNGAPVGSDEYKTRTKKALGKFKEKFGDVKPAAPSLTKEQKEAKAEELKAQGNSALNGGDYEKAAKLYKEAITLSSDGPNSHIYYSNHAAALMYLGKYHEVVDNCEKSIELKPSYVKAYSRMGSAQLHLKDFHGAIDSFRRGLEVDSSNAACRDGLADAERKLNQQQGVANTSAGSNNASGAGGMGGMGGMPDLGGLASMLGGGGGGLADLMNNPAMMQMAQSMMQNPAMMQMAQNVMQNPDMLSSMMNNLGGGGGGAGAGAGGAGGMPDMAGMANAIRNSPELMAARSDPDLQDFFRDVDQEGPSAAMRHMSNPKVSQLIQNAMARMG
;
A
#
# COMPACT_ATOMS: atom_id res chain seq x y z
N MET A 1 63.85 -9.79 37.40
CA MET A 1 63.13 -8.57 37.82
C MET A 1 62.02 -8.99 38.79
N SER A 2 61.85 -8.34 39.93
CA SER A 2 60.67 -8.59 40.77
C SER A 2 59.51 -7.80 40.15
N LEU A 3 58.53 -8.51 39.59
CA LEU A 3 57.28 -7.89 39.15
C LEU A 3 56.48 -7.43 40.37
N ASP A 4 55.80 -6.29 40.25
CA ASP A 4 54.78 -5.88 41.20
C ASP A 4 53.52 -6.77 41.10
N ALA A 5 52.61 -6.63 42.07
CA ALA A 5 51.40 -7.44 42.13
C ALA A 5 50.51 -7.25 40.89
N ASN A 6 50.48 -6.05 40.31
CA ASN A 6 49.63 -5.74 39.18
C ASN A 6 50.14 -6.38 37.89
N ALA A 7 51.44 -6.34 37.67
CA ALA A 7 52.09 -7.02 36.56
C ALA A 7 51.95 -8.54 36.67
N LYS A 8 51.98 -9.08 37.88
CA LYS A 8 51.68 -10.49 38.15
C LYS A 8 50.23 -10.83 37.82
N THR A 9 49.26 -10.00 38.20
CA THR A 9 47.85 -10.16 37.81
C THR A 9 47.68 -10.16 36.29
N ALA A 10 48.26 -9.19 35.57
CA ALA A 10 48.16 -9.10 34.12
C ALA A 10 48.72 -10.36 33.42
N LEU A 11 49.94 -10.77 33.80
CA LEU A 11 50.61 -11.93 33.22
C LEU A 11 49.90 -13.24 33.59
N PHE A 12 49.42 -13.37 34.83
CA PHE A 12 48.70 -14.56 35.27
C PHE A 12 47.46 -14.81 34.42
N ASN A 13 46.64 -13.78 34.16
CA ASN A 13 45.42 -13.93 33.36
C ASN A 13 45.73 -14.17 31.88
N ALA A 14 46.78 -13.56 31.33
CA ALA A 14 47.22 -13.82 29.95
C ALA A 14 47.68 -15.28 29.76
N LEU A 15 48.50 -15.79 30.69
CA LEU A 15 48.97 -17.17 30.69
C LEU A 15 47.82 -18.16 30.93
N ALA A 16 46.88 -17.84 31.83
CA ALA A 16 45.70 -18.66 32.08
C ALA A 16 44.76 -18.74 30.85
N TRP A 17 44.69 -17.68 30.03
CA TRP A 17 43.95 -17.70 28.77
C TRP A 17 44.61 -18.60 27.73
N ILE A 18 45.93 -18.46 27.54
CA ILE A 18 46.70 -19.32 26.62
C ILE A 18 46.57 -20.80 27.03
N GLU A 19 46.63 -21.10 28.33
CA GLU A 19 46.44 -22.45 28.86
C GLU A 19 45.04 -23.02 28.56
N ARG A 20 44.00 -22.17 28.49
CA ARG A 20 42.63 -22.60 28.12
C ARG A 20 42.49 -22.83 26.61
N THR A 21 43.16 -22.05 25.77
CA THR A 21 43.01 -22.09 24.30
C THR A 21 44.02 -23.00 23.60
N LYS A 22 45.02 -23.56 24.30
CA LYS A 22 46.02 -24.47 23.71
C LYS A 22 45.46 -25.77 23.12
N HIS A 23 44.21 -26.10 23.44
CA HIS A 23 43.49 -27.27 22.92
C HIS A 23 42.66 -26.98 21.65
N ASP A 24 42.69 -25.73 21.16
CA ASP A 24 41.99 -25.36 19.93
C ASP A 24 42.66 -25.97 18.68
N ALA A 25 41.86 -26.28 17.67
CA ALA A 25 42.34 -26.96 16.47
C ALA A 25 43.36 -26.11 15.68
N GLY A 26 44.51 -26.71 15.33
CA GLY A 26 45.58 -26.04 14.57
C GLY A 26 46.63 -25.34 15.43
N VAL A 27 46.58 -25.50 16.74
CA VAL A 27 47.53 -24.93 17.70
C VAL A 27 48.63 -25.95 18.05
N ASP A 28 49.88 -25.50 18.07
CA ASP A 28 51.04 -26.31 18.46
C ASP A 28 51.13 -26.40 19.99
N THR A 29 50.48 -27.42 20.54
CA THR A 29 50.34 -27.59 21.99
C THR A 29 51.69 -27.78 22.69
N GLU A 30 52.63 -28.53 22.11
CA GLU A 30 53.93 -28.81 22.74
C GLU A 30 54.76 -27.53 22.91
N ASN A 31 54.86 -26.72 21.86
CA ASN A 31 55.61 -25.45 21.93
C ASN A 31 54.95 -24.42 22.86
N ILE A 32 53.61 -24.43 22.96
CA ILE A 32 52.89 -23.56 23.89
C ILE A 32 53.09 -24.00 25.33
N GLU A 33 53.08 -25.29 25.63
CA GLU A 33 53.31 -25.78 26.99
C GLU A 33 54.72 -25.44 27.49
N VAL A 34 55.74 -25.61 26.63
CA VAL A 34 57.12 -25.18 26.94
C VAL A 34 57.16 -23.66 27.15
N GLY A 35 56.51 -22.89 26.28
CA GLY A 35 56.44 -21.43 26.41
C GLY A 35 55.75 -20.96 27.69
N LEU A 36 54.64 -21.58 28.06
CA LEU A 36 53.91 -21.31 29.30
C LEU A 36 54.77 -21.63 30.52
N GLN A 37 55.46 -22.78 30.52
CA GLN A 37 56.36 -23.15 31.62
C GLN A 37 57.51 -22.16 31.76
N CYS A 38 58.17 -21.78 30.66
CA CYS A 38 59.26 -20.80 30.68
C CYS A 38 58.79 -19.43 31.22
N LEU A 39 57.62 -18.95 30.81
CA LEU A 39 57.07 -17.68 31.28
C LEU A 39 56.63 -17.74 32.75
N ALA A 40 55.98 -18.83 33.14
CA ALA A 40 55.57 -19.10 34.52
C ALA A 40 56.78 -19.12 35.46
N GLU A 41 57.86 -19.82 35.08
CA GLU A 41 59.11 -19.87 35.85
C GLU A 41 59.82 -18.52 35.89
N ALA A 42 59.95 -17.83 34.75
CA ALA A 42 60.62 -16.53 34.66
C ALA A 42 59.98 -15.46 35.55
N PHE A 43 58.65 -15.50 35.68
CA PHE A 43 57.87 -14.53 36.44
C PHE A 43 57.42 -15.02 37.82
N LYS A 44 57.82 -16.25 38.21
CA LYS A 44 57.45 -16.89 39.46
C LYS A 44 55.92 -16.93 39.66
N LEU A 45 55.21 -17.36 38.63
CA LEU A 45 53.77 -17.56 38.64
C LEU A 45 53.46 -19.05 38.49
N ASN A 46 52.46 -19.55 39.22
CA ASN A 46 52.00 -20.92 39.09
C ASN A 46 50.49 -20.92 38.79
N LEU A 47 50.13 -21.34 37.58
CA LEU A 47 48.75 -21.38 37.10
C LEU A 47 47.89 -22.45 37.78
N HIS A 48 48.51 -23.44 38.43
CA HIS A 48 47.84 -24.55 39.09
C HIS A 48 47.79 -24.40 40.62
N ASP A 49 48.48 -23.40 41.17
CA ASP A 49 48.47 -23.11 42.60
C ASP A 49 47.22 -22.31 43.01
N ALA A 50 46.58 -22.74 44.10
CA ALA A 50 45.32 -22.15 44.56
C ALA A 50 45.51 -20.75 45.17
N GLU A 51 46.67 -20.48 45.80
CA GLU A 51 46.96 -19.16 46.36
C GLU A 51 47.20 -18.15 45.23
N HIS A 52 47.94 -18.54 44.19
CA HIS A 52 48.16 -17.69 43.01
C HIS A 52 46.87 -17.43 42.23
N LYS A 53 45.99 -18.43 42.07
CA LYS A 53 44.65 -18.21 41.49
C LYS A 53 43.87 -17.18 42.30
N ASN A 54 43.77 -17.36 43.62
CA ASN A 54 43.06 -16.42 44.48
C ASN A 54 43.69 -15.02 44.50
N ALA A 55 45.00 -14.91 44.34
CA ALA A 55 45.71 -13.63 44.38
C ALA A 55 45.66 -12.86 43.05
N TYR A 56 45.61 -13.55 41.91
CA TYR A 56 45.87 -12.95 40.60
C TYR A 56 44.80 -13.22 39.54
N GLU A 57 43.85 -14.14 39.74
CA GLU A 57 42.78 -14.39 38.76
C GLU A 57 41.73 -13.26 38.78
N VAL A 58 41.42 -12.72 37.60
CA VAL A 58 40.37 -11.70 37.45
C VAL A 58 39.06 -12.40 37.11
N VAL A 59 38.16 -12.44 38.10
CA VAL A 59 36.83 -13.07 37.97
C VAL A 59 35.99 -12.33 36.92
N GLY A 60 35.56 -13.04 35.88
CA GLY A 60 34.65 -12.53 34.84
C GLY A 60 35.30 -12.14 33.51
N ALA A 61 36.63 -12.04 33.41
CA ALA A 61 37.33 -11.85 32.14
C ALA A 61 37.49 -13.19 31.42
N THR A 62 36.74 -13.39 30.34
CA THR A 62 36.70 -14.68 29.61
C THR A 62 37.33 -14.60 28.23
N SER A 63 37.51 -13.39 27.70
CA SER A 63 38.08 -13.16 26.37
C SER A 63 39.44 -12.45 26.43
N PHE A 64 40.29 -12.69 25.42
CA PHE A 64 41.60 -12.03 25.31
C PHE A 64 41.51 -10.49 25.38
N PRO A 65 40.53 -9.81 24.75
CA PRO A 65 40.39 -8.35 24.88
C PRO A 65 40.09 -7.88 26.31
N GLU A 66 39.26 -8.60 27.07
CA GLU A 66 38.97 -8.28 28.47
C GLU A 66 40.20 -8.45 29.35
N ILE A 67 40.93 -9.55 29.16
CA ILE A 67 42.17 -9.87 29.88
C ILE A 67 43.26 -8.85 29.55
N PHE A 68 43.40 -8.49 28.28
CA PHE A 68 44.36 -7.48 27.83
C PHE A 68 44.03 -6.10 28.40
N THR A 69 42.75 -5.71 28.40
CA THR A 69 42.30 -4.43 28.97
C THR A 69 42.55 -4.37 30.48
N ALA A 70 42.16 -5.42 31.22
CA ALA A 70 42.42 -5.53 32.66
C ALA A 70 43.92 -5.52 32.97
N GLY A 71 44.75 -6.16 32.14
CA GLY A 71 46.20 -6.17 32.28
C GLY A 71 46.83 -4.78 32.07
N MET A 72 46.34 -4.04 31.08
CA MET A 72 46.73 -2.65 30.85
C MET A 72 46.33 -1.77 32.05
N GLU A 73 45.11 -1.92 32.57
CA GLU A 73 44.63 -1.20 33.75
C GLU A 73 45.48 -1.47 34.99
N ALA A 74 45.76 -2.74 35.26
CA ALA A 74 46.59 -3.13 36.39
C ALA A 74 47.99 -2.51 36.30
N LEU A 75 48.62 -2.57 35.12
CA LEU A 75 49.95 -2.02 34.88
C LEU A 75 50.00 -0.48 34.91
N GLY A 76 48.87 0.20 35.09
CA GLY A 76 48.77 1.66 34.93
C GLY A 76 49.12 2.12 33.51
N LEU A 77 49.15 1.19 32.56
CA LEU A 77 49.39 1.41 31.13
C LEU A 77 48.09 1.63 30.38
N ALA A 78 46.95 1.29 31.00
CA ALA A 78 45.70 1.90 30.63
C ALA A 78 45.94 3.39 30.74
N THR A 79 46.05 4.02 29.59
CA THR A 79 45.72 5.42 29.50
C THR A 79 44.36 5.48 30.17
N LYS A 80 44.29 6.04 31.39
CA LYS A 80 43.07 6.72 31.82
C LYS A 80 42.71 7.49 30.58
N GLY A 81 41.68 7.02 29.88
CA GLY A 81 41.26 7.66 28.66
C GLY A 81 41.04 9.08 29.10
N SER A 82 41.96 9.97 28.73
CA SER A 82 41.65 11.38 28.74
C SER A 82 40.33 11.42 27.99
N ASP A 83 39.37 12.05 28.63
CA ASP A 83 38.03 12.43 28.21
C ASP A 83 38.06 13.25 26.90
N ASP A 84 38.76 12.72 25.91
CA ASP A 84 39.40 13.37 24.76
C ASP A 84 39.15 12.55 23.48
N SER A 85 38.47 11.40 23.62
CA SER A 85 37.90 10.71 22.46
C SER A 85 36.84 11.62 21.88
N VAL A 86 37.15 12.21 20.72
CA VAL A 86 36.23 13.02 19.93
C VAL A 86 34.90 12.32 19.64
N ASP A 87 34.90 10.98 19.67
CA ASP A 87 33.74 10.15 19.38
C ASP A 87 32.73 10.11 20.54
N GLN A 88 33.15 10.49 21.76
CA GLN A 88 32.25 10.65 22.91
C GLN A 88 31.66 12.05 23.03
N ASP A 89 32.01 12.97 22.14
CA ASP A 89 31.50 14.32 22.17
C ASP A 89 29.96 14.37 22.02
N PRO A 90 29.22 15.18 22.80
CA PRO A 90 27.75 15.26 22.71
C PRO A 90 27.21 15.57 21.30
N VAL A 91 27.94 16.33 20.48
CA VAL A 91 27.51 16.66 19.11
C VAL A 91 27.74 15.48 18.16
N VAL A 92 28.80 14.72 18.40
CA VAL A 92 29.17 13.52 17.63
C VAL A 92 28.25 12.35 17.99
N THR A 93 28.03 12.09 19.28
CA THR A 93 27.13 11.04 19.77
C THR A 93 25.68 11.28 19.35
N LYS A 94 25.24 12.55 19.23
CA LYS A 94 23.94 12.91 18.64
C LYS A 94 23.86 12.68 17.13
N ASN A 95 24.99 12.66 16.42
CA ASN A 95 25.04 12.61 14.95
C ASN A 95 26.18 11.70 14.42
N PRO A 96 26.20 10.40 14.76
CA PRO A 96 27.35 9.53 14.49
C PRO A 96 27.62 9.33 12.99
N ASP A 97 26.57 9.20 12.18
CA ASP A 97 26.70 9.02 10.73
C ASP A 97 27.16 10.29 10.01
N LEU A 98 26.72 11.45 10.51
CA LEU A 98 27.15 12.74 9.97
C LEU A 98 28.62 12.99 10.29
N TRP A 99 29.06 12.61 11.50
CA TRP A 99 30.47 12.66 11.89
C TRP A 99 31.35 11.76 11.02
N LYS A 100 30.93 10.51 10.77
CA LYS A 100 31.63 9.59 9.85
C LYS A 100 31.76 10.17 8.44
N LYS A 101 30.66 10.69 7.88
CA LYS A 101 30.67 11.32 6.54
C LYS A 101 31.54 12.57 6.49
N TRP A 102 31.57 13.35 7.57
CA TRP A 102 32.42 14.53 7.70
C TRP A 102 33.90 14.16 7.68
N LEU A 103 34.30 13.16 8.48
CA LEU A 103 35.68 12.67 8.50
C LEU A 103 36.09 12.10 7.15
N ALA A 104 35.25 11.28 6.51
CA ALA A 104 35.53 10.73 5.18
C ALA A 104 35.76 11.84 4.12
N LYS A 105 34.98 12.92 4.19
CA LYS A 105 35.14 14.07 3.27
C LYS A 105 36.41 14.88 3.55
N LEU A 106 36.86 14.92 4.79
CA LEU A 106 38.15 15.55 5.13
C LEU A 106 39.31 14.69 4.64
N ASP A 107 39.20 13.37 4.78
CA ASP A 107 40.18 12.41 4.30
C ASP A 107 40.36 12.46 2.78
N ASP A 108 39.26 12.48 2.02
CA ASP A 108 39.25 12.66 0.55
C ASP A 108 39.94 13.96 0.11
N LYS A 109 39.88 15.00 0.95
CA LYS A 109 40.58 16.28 0.72
C LYS A 109 42.05 16.26 1.16
N GLY A 110 42.55 15.11 1.58
CA GLY A 110 43.91 14.93 2.08
C GLY A 110 44.16 15.56 3.44
N PHE A 111 43.11 15.89 4.22
CA PHE A 111 43.28 16.53 5.52
C PHE A 111 44.05 15.66 6.52
N PHE A 112 44.00 14.34 6.37
CA PHE A 112 44.75 13.37 7.20
C PHE A 112 46.01 12.83 6.51
N ASN A 113 46.39 13.34 5.34
CA ASN A 113 47.60 12.90 4.64
C ASN A 113 48.84 13.10 5.52
N GLY A 114 49.65 12.04 5.63
CA GLY A 114 50.86 12.02 6.46
C GLY A 114 50.61 11.79 7.95
N ALA A 115 49.37 11.60 8.39
CA ALA A 115 49.02 11.33 9.79
C ALA A 115 48.32 9.97 9.92
N PRO A 116 49.07 8.88 10.20
CA PRO A 116 48.49 7.55 10.38
C PRO A 116 47.45 7.53 11.52
N VAL A 117 46.40 6.72 11.35
CA VAL A 117 45.36 6.53 12.37
C VAL A 117 46.00 6.15 13.70
N GLY A 118 45.68 6.90 14.76
CA GLY A 118 46.23 6.69 16.11
C GLY A 118 47.48 7.50 16.44
N SER A 119 48.14 8.12 15.45
CA SER A 119 49.24 9.07 15.70
C SER A 119 48.78 10.33 16.44
N ASP A 120 49.68 11.01 17.14
CA ASP A 120 49.35 12.25 17.85
C ASP A 120 48.97 13.38 16.89
N GLU A 121 49.53 13.36 15.69
CA GLU A 121 49.14 14.27 14.61
C GLU A 121 47.71 13.97 14.11
N TYR A 122 47.35 12.70 13.96
CA TYR A 122 45.98 12.30 13.63
C TYR A 122 45.00 12.75 14.71
N LYS A 123 45.28 12.49 15.98
CA LYS A 123 44.45 12.95 17.11
C LYS A 123 44.26 14.47 17.11
N THR A 124 45.34 15.22 16.86
CA THR A 124 45.29 16.68 16.80
C THR A 124 44.43 17.18 15.63
N ARG A 125 44.57 16.58 14.44
CA ARG A 125 43.76 16.89 13.25
C ARG A 125 42.29 16.53 13.49
N THR A 126 42.01 15.41 14.14
CA THR A 126 40.63 14.99 14.46
C THR A 126 39.97 15.92 15.48
N LYS A 127 40.70 16.41 16.50
CA LYS A 127 40.19 17.46 17.40
C LYS A 127 39.88 18.77 16.65
N LYS A 128 40.71 19.18 15.69
CA LYS A 128 40.42 20.34 14.81
C LYS A 128 39.18 20.09 13.92
N ALA A 129 39.04 18.87 13.40
CA ALA A 129 37.87 18.47 12.62
C ALA A 129 36.59 18.53 13.46
N LEU A 130 36.66 18.12 14.74
CA LEU A 130 35.55 18.20 15.70
C LEU A 130 35.15 19.64 15.97
N GLY A 131 36.10 20.57 16.16
CA GLY A 131 35.80 22.00 16.35
C GLY A 131 34.99 22.57 15.19
N LYS A 132 35.41 22.31 13.94
CA LYS A 132 34.67 22.74 12.74
C LYS A 132 33.33 22.02 12.57
N PHE A 133 33.25 20.77 13.00
CA PHE A 133 32.01 20.01 12.99
C PHE A 133 30.99 20.62 13.96
N LYS A 134 31.41 21.01 15.16
CA LYS A 134 30.56 21.72 16.12
C LYS A 134 30.12 23.09 15.63
N GLU A 135 31.01 23.87 15.03
CA GLU A 135 30.65 25.18 14.45
C GLU A 135 29.57 25.05 13.37
N LYS A 136 29.66 23.99 12.55
CA LYS A 136 28.77 23.78 11.42
C LYS A 136 27.50 23.01 11.75
N PHE A 137 27.55 22.13 12.75
CA PHE A 137 26.50 21.16 13.06
C PHE A 137 26.08 21.14 14.53
N GLY A 138 26.59 22.04 15.38
CA GLY A 138 26.32 22.08 16.82
C GLY A 138 24.85 22.35 17.18
N ASP A 139 24.15 23.14 16.35
CA ASP A 139 22.72 23.42 16.48
C ASP A 139 21.84 22.48 15.64
N VAL A 140 22.45 21.52 14.92
CA VAL A 140 21.72 20.61 14.06
C VAL A 140 21.03 19.56 14.95
N LYS A 141 19.70 19.73 15.08
CA LYS A 141 18.78 18.73 15.61
C LYS A 141 19.17 17.35 15.06
N PRO A 142 19.22 16.29 15.90
CA PRO A 142 19.66 14.98 15.47
C PRO A 142 18.94 14.61 14.17
N ALA A 143 19.72 14.26 13.15
CA ALA A 143 19.14 13.58 12.00
C ALA A 143 18.45 12.35 12.59
N ALA A 144 17.11 12.32 12.55
CA ALA A 144 16.32 11.20 13.05
C ALA A 144 16.97 9.91 12.54
N PRO A 145 17.15 8.87 13.39
CA PRO A 145 17.76 7.63 12.96
C PRO A 145 17.10 7.23 11.65
N SER A 146 17.90 7.07 10.59
CA SER A 146 17.36 6.69 9.29
C SER A 146 16.63 5.38 9.50
N LEU A 147 15.30 5.43 9.40
CA LEU A 147 14.42 4.28 9.61
C LEU A 147 15.02 3.06 8.90
N THR A 148 15.11 1.92 9.60
CA THR A 148 15.50 0.67 8.94
C THR A 148 14.52 0.35 7.82
N LYS A 149 14.88 -0.56 6.92
CA LYS A 149 13.99 -0.95 5.82
C LYS A 149 12.63 -1.40 6.35
N GLU A 150 12.63 -2.23 7.39
CA GLU A 150 11.44 -2.75 8.06
C GLU A 150 10.62 -1.64 8.70
N GLN A 151 11.27 -0.65 9.32
CA GLN A 151 10.57 0.50 9.91
C GLN A 151 9.98 1.44 8.85
N LYS A 152 10.65 1.60 7.71
CA LYS A 152 10.10 2.35 6.56
C LYS A 152 8.88 1.64 5.99
N GLU A 153 8.94 0.32 5.85
CA GLU A 153 7.82 -0.49 5.38
C GLU A 153 6.64 -0.45 6.36
N ALA A 154 6.88 -0.62 7.66
CA ALA A 154 5.83 -0.51 8.68
C ALA A 154 5.17 0.88 8.67
N LYS A 155 5.97 1.94 8.55
CA LYS A 155 5.45 3.31 8.46
C LYS A 155 4.70 3.57 7.15
N ALA A 156 5.14 2.99 6.03
CA ALA A 156 4.42 3.08 4.76
C ALA A 156 3.05 2.39 4.84
N GLU A 157 2.95 1.24 5.51
CA GLU A 157 1.67 0.57 5.77
C GLU A 157 0.72 1.40 6.63
N GLU A 158 1.24 2.05 7.68
CA GLU A 158 0.47 2.96 8.52
C GLU A 158 -0.07 4.14 7.71
N LEU A 159 0.79 4.80 6.91
CA LEU A 159 0.39 5.91 6.05
C LEU A 159 -0.64 5.48 5.00
N LYS A 160 -0.51 4.28 4.43
CA LYS A 160 -1.52 3.70 3.54
C LYS A 160 -2.86 3.52 4.27
N ALA A 161 -2.85 3.00 5.50
CA ALA A 161 -4.09 2.83 6.28
C ALA A 161 -4.77 4.18 6.58
N GLN A 162 -4.00 5.20 6.96
CA GLN A 162 -4.49 6.56 7.14
C GLN A 162 -5.03 7.16 5.83
N GLY A 163 -4.33 6.91 4.72
CA GLY A 163 -4.77 7.31 3.37
C GLY A 163 -6.09 6.66 2.97
N ASN A 164 -6.28 5.38 3.29
CA ASN A 164 -7.55 4.67 3.05
C ASN A 164 -8.70 5.30 3.86
N SER A 165 -8.44 5.64 5.13
CA SER A 165 -9.42 6.33 5.97
C SER A 165 -9.79 7.70 5.42
N ALA A 166 -8.80 8.49 4.98
CA ALA A 166 -9.05 9.79 4.34
C ALA A 166 -9.83 9.65 3.02
N LEU A 167 -9.50 8.66 2.20
CA LEU A 167 -10.20 8.37 0.94
C LEU A 167 -11.67 8.03 1.19
N ASN A 168 -11.95 7.18 2.18
CA ASN A 168 -13.32 6.81 2.57
C ASN A 168 -14.08 7.99 3.18
N GLY A 169 -13.38 8.91 3.85
CA GLY A 169 -13.94 10.16 4.36
C GLY A 169 -14.14 11.25 3.31
N GLY A 170 -13.77 11.01 2.04
CA GLY A 170 -13.89 11.98 0.96
C GLY A 170 -12.80 13.06 0.92
N ASP A 171 -11.78 12.98 1.79
CA ASP A 171 -10.64 13.90 1.79
C ASP A 171 -9.55 13.37 0.85
N TYR A 172 -9.76 13.59 -0.45
CA TYR A 172 -8.94 13.04 -1.52
C TYR A 172 -7.55 13.66 -1.59
N GLU A 173 -7.40 14.96 -1.28
CA GLU A 173 -6.13 15.66 -1.21
C GLU A 173 -5.24 15.08 -0.11
N LYS A 174 -5.80 14.87 1.10
CA LYS A 174 -5.07 14.24 2.20
C LYS A 174 -4.72 12.79 1.88
N ALA A 175 -5.65 12.03 1.31
CA ALA A 175 -5.40 10.66 0.88
C ALA A 175 -4.23 10.59 -0.12
N ALA A 176 -4.25 11.44 -1.15
CA ALA A 176 -3.18 11.52 -2.14
C ALA A 176 -1.82 11.82 -1.48
N LYS A 177 -1.78 12.81 -0.57
CA LYS A 177 -0.55 13.14 0.17
C LYS A 177 -0.03 11.96 0.98
N LEU A 178 -0.87 11.29 1.74
CA LEU A 178 -0.48 10.15 2.59
C LEU A 178 0.05 8.98 1.77
N TYR A 179 -0.58 8.63 0.64
CA TYR A 179 -0.05 7.58 -0.24
C TYR A 179 1.30 7.97 -0.87
N LYS A 180 1.49 9.24 -1.23
CA LYS A 180 2.77 9.73 -1.77
C LYS A 180 3.89 9.64 -0.74
N GLU A 181 3.59 9.94 0.52
CA GLU A 181 4.53 9.75 1.63
C GLU A 181 4.86 8.26 1.84
N ALA A 182 3.86 7.36 1.75
CA ALA A 182 4.08 5.91 1.79
C ALA A 182 5.00 5.42 0.66
N ILE A 183 4.78 5.90 -0.57
CA ILE A 183 5.64 5.62 -1.74
C ILE A 183 7.07 6.13 -1.52
N THR A 184 7.23 7.31 -0.92
CA THR A 184 8.56 7.89 -0.62
C THR A 184 9.34 7.04 0.38
N LEU A 185 8.65 6.39 1.32
CA LEU A 185 9.27 5.50 2.30
C LEU A 185 9.57 4.12 1.71
N SER A 186 8.71 3.61 0.83
CA SER A 186 8.82 2.29 0.22
C SER A 186 8.29 2.32 -1.21
N SER A 187 9.17 2.60 -2.16
CA SER A 187 8.82 2.72 -3.59
C SER A 187 8.91 1.40 -4.35
N ASP A 188 9.66 0.43 -3.83
CA ASP A 188 9.99 -0.86 -4.45
C ASP A 188 9.85 -2.04 -3.46
N GLY A 189 9.21 -1.81 -2.32
CA GLY A 189 8.89 -2.83 -1.34
C GLY A 189 7.74 -3.76 -1.77
N PRO A 190 7.46 -4.80 -0.99
CA PRO A 190 6.50 -5.86 -1.35
C PRO A 190 5.08 -5.34 -1.61
N ASN A 191 4.68 -4.27 -0.90
CA ASN A 191 3.35 -3.67 -1.01
C ASN A 191 3.33 -2.36 -1.81
N SER A 192 4.45 -1.94 -2.41
CA SER A 192 4.53 -0.66 -3.12
C SER A 192 3.53 -0.56 -4.27
N HIS A 193 3.26 -1.67 -4.99
CA HIS A 193 2.22 -1.74 -6.02
C HIS A 193 0.84 -1.28 -5.51
N ILE A 194 0.51 -1.55 -4.24
CA ILE A 194 -0.75 -1.12 -3.61
C ILE A 194 -0.73 0.38 -3.35
N TYR A 195 0.39 0.93 -2.88
CA TYR A 195 0.50 2.37 -2.59
C TYR A 195 0.32 3.20 -3.87
N TYR A 196 0.98 2.80 -4.96
CA TYR A 196 0.80 3.43 -6.27
C TYR A 196 -0.65 3.33 -6.76
N SER A 197 -1.27 2.15 -6.67
CA SER A 197 -2.67 2.00 -7.09
C SER A 197 -3.67 2.77 -6.22
N ASN A 198 -3.40 2.95 -4.93
CA ASN A 198 -4.23 3.74 -4.03
C ASN A 198 -4.01 5.24 -4.22
N HIS A 199 -2.77 5.66 -4.53
CA HIS A 199 -2.49 7.03 -4.94
C HIS A 199 -3.25 7.38 -6.23
N ALA A 200 -3.19 6.50 -7.23
CA ALA A 200 -4.00 6.58 -8.45
C ALA A 200 -5.52 6.69 -8.15
N ALA A 201 -6.01 5.98 -7.13
CA ALA A 201 -7.40 6.10 -6.69
C ALA A 201 -7.76 7.52 -6.23
N ALA A 202 -6.94 8.11 -5.37
CA ALA A 202 -7.16 9.46 -4.86
C ALA A 202 -7.03 10.51 -5.98
N LEU A 203 -6.02 10.37 -6.84
CA LEU A 203 -5.80 11.25 -7.99
C LEU A 203 -6.95 11.22 -9.01
N MET A 204 -7.64 10.08 -9.15
CA MET A 204 -8.83 9.96 -9.98
C MET A 204 -9.95 10.90 -9.50
N TYR A 205 -10.22 10.93 -8.19
CA TYR A 205 -11.22 11.82 -7.61
C TYR A 205 -10.83 13.30 -7.73
N LEU A 206 -9.53 13.59 -7.78
CA LEU A 206 -8.99 14.93 -8.00
C LEU A 206 -8.92 15.35 -9.47
N GLY A 207 -9.34 14.49 -10.42
CA GLY A 207 -9.30 14.77 -11.85
C GLY A 207 -7.89 14.82 -12.47
N LYS A 208 -6.88 14.29 -11.77
CA LYS A 208 -5.47 14.32 -12.19
C LYS A 208 -5.11 13.13 -13.06
N TYR A 209 -5.80 12.97 -14.19
CA TYR A 209 -5.83 11.71 -14.96
C TYR A 209 -4.47 11.28 -15.55
N HIS A 210 -3.61 12.22 -15.95
CA HIS A 210 -2.25 11.87 -16.40
C HIS A 210 -1.43 11.24 -15.25
N GLU A 211 -1.46 11.84 -14.05
CA GLU A 211 -0.78 11.30 -12.87
C GLU A 211 -1.36 9.93 -12.47
N VAL A 212 -2.65 9.67 -12.73
CA VAL A 212 -3.26 8.35 -12.51
C VAL A 212 -2.61 7.29 -13.41
N VAL A 213 -2.42 7.59 -14.70
CA VAL A 213 -1.78 6.66 -15.65
C VAL A 213 -0.36 6.32 -15.17
N ASP A 214 0.47 7.34 -14.86
CA ASP A 214 1.84 7.12 -14.39
C ASP A 214 1.91 6.21 -13.16
N ASN A 215 1.00 6.42 -12.18
CA ASN A 215 0.95 5.60 -10.98
C ASN A 215 0.45 4.17 -11.27
N CYS A 216 -0.52 4.01 -12.16
CA CYS A 216 -0.98 2.70 -12.59
C CYS A 216 0.09 1.92 -13.33
N GLU A 217 0.83 2.55 -14.23
CA GLU A 217 1.97 1.95 -14.93
C GLU A 217 3.03 1.46 -13.93
N LYS A 218 3.38 2.30 -12.94
CA LYS A 218 4.33 1.89 -11.90
C LYS A 218 3.82 0.75 -11.02
N SER A 219 2.53 0.74 -10.70
CA SER A 219 1.88 -0.37 -9.98
C SER A 219 1.95 -1.68 -10.78
N ILE A 220 1.70 -1.62 -12.09
CA ILE A 220 1.76 -2.76 -13.01
C ILE A 220 3.20 -3.27 -13.17
N GLU A 221 4.18 -2.37 -13.28
CA GLU A 221 5.60 -2.73 -13.33
C GLU A 221 6.03 -3.52 -12.08
N LEU A 222 5.58 -3.09 -10.90
CA LEU A 222 5.88 -3.75 -9.63
C LEU A 222 5.10 -5.05 -9.43
N LYS A 223 3.84 -5.12 -9.90
CA LYS A 223 3.02 -6.33 -9.81
C LYS A 223 2.08 -6.45 -11.02
N PRO A 224 2.52 -7.15 -12.09
CA PRO A 224 1.72 -7.31 -13.31
C PRO A 224 0.38 -8.03 -13.11
N SER A 225 0.21 -8.79 -12.03
CA SER A 225 -1.04 -9.50 -11.68
C SER A 225 -2.05 -8.65 -10.90
N TYR A 226 -1.76 -7.36 -10.66
CA TYR A 226 -2.64 -6.50 -9.86
C TYR A 226 -3.73 -5.83 -10.72
N VAL A 227 -4.83 -6.55 -10.97
CA VAL A 227 -5.92 -6.13 -11.87
C VAL A 227 -6.47 -4.72 -11.60
N LYS A 228 -6.50 -4.27 -10.34
CA LYS A 228 -7.00 -2.93 -9.96
C LYS A 228 -6.22 -1.79 -10.61
N ALA A 229 -4.94 -1.98 -10.93
CA ALA A 229 -4.14 -0.95 -11.60
C ALA A 229 -4.59 -0.79 -13.07
N TYR A 230 -4.85 -1.89 -13.77
CA TYR A 230 -5.35 -1.88 -15.16
C TYR A 230 -6.72 -1.22 -15.27
N SER A 231 -7.66 -1.58 -14.39
CA SER A 231 -9.01 -0.98 -14.43
C SER A 231 -8.97 0.53 -14.18
N ARG A 232 -8.15 1.00 -13.23
CA ARG A 232 -7.96 2.43 -12.97
C ARG A 232 -7.27 3.16 -14.13
N MET A 233 -6.26 2.54 -14.76
CA MET A 233 -5.58 3.09 -15.93
C MET A 233 -6.55 3.30 -17.09
N GLY A 234 -7.35 2.28 -17.41
CA GLY A 234 -8.38 2.36 -18.44
C GLY A 234 -9.42 3.43 -18.15
N SER A 235 -9.88 3.55 -16.90
CA SER A 235 -10.79 4.63 -16.50
C SER A 235 -10.16 6.02 -16.66
N ALA A 236 -8.88 6.21 -16.35
CA ALA A 236 -8.20 7.49 -16.53
C ALA A 236 -8.06 7.84 -18.01
N GLN A 237 -7.69 6.88 -18.85
CA GLN A 237 -7.59 7.04 -20.30
C GLN A 237 -8.95 7.39 -20.94
N LEU A 238 -10.05 6.81 -20.44
CA LEU A 238 -11.41 7.23 -20.82
C LEU A 238 -11.65 8.71 -20.56
N HIS A 239 -11.23 9.23 -19.40
CA HIS A 239 -11.34 10.66 -19.08
C HIS A 239 -10.44 11.54 -19.96
N LEU A 240 -9.27 11.03 -20.33
CA LEU A 240 -8.35 11.69 -21.26
C LEU A 240 -8.80 11.58 -22.74
N LYS A 241 -9.90 10.88 -23.02
CA LYS A 241 -10.39 10.55 -24.38
C LYS A 241 -9.39 9.72 -25.21
N ASP A 242 -8.46 9.04 -24.54
CA ASP A 242 -7.60 8.03 -25.16
C ASP A 242 -8.35 6.68 -25.15
N PHE A 243 -9.31 6.53 -26.06
CA PHE A 243 -10.15 5.34 -26.10
C PHE A 243 -9.39 4.09 -26.54
N HIS A 244 -8.37 4.23 -27.40
CA HIS A 244 -7.53 3.12 -27.80
C HIS A 244 -6.68 2.61 -26.63
N GLY A 245 -6.03 3.51 -25.89
CA GLY A 245 -5.29 3.15 -24.67
C GLY A 245 -6.20 2.52 -23.62
N ALA A 246 -7.41 3.07 -23.43
CA ALA A 246 -8.38 2.51 -22.48
C ALA A 246 -8.77 1.06 -22.82
N ILE A 247 -9.04 0.78 -24.10
CA ILE A 247 -9.36 -0.58 -24.58
C ILE A 247 -8.21 -1.55 -24.29
N ASP A 248 -6.97 -1.16 -24.59
CA ASP A 248 -5.79 -1.99 -24.31
C ASP A 248 -5.64 -2.29 -22.82
N SER A 249 -5.72 -1.25 -21.98
CA SER A 249 -5.65 -1.38 -20.52
C SER A 249 -6.69 -2.34 -19.96
N PHE A 250 -7.96 -2.21 -20.38
CA PHE A 250 -9.02 -3.08 -19.90
C PHE A 250 -8.88 -4.52 -20.41
N ARG A 251 -8.45 -4.73 -21.67
CA ARG A 251 -8.19 -6.07 -22.20
C ARG A 251 -7.07 -6.77 -21.45
N ARG A 252 -5.95 -6.08 -21.21
CA ARG A 252 -4.85 -6.60 -20.37
C ARG A 252 -5.31 -6.89 -18.95
N GLY A 253 -6.19 -6.05 -18.39
CA GLY A 253 -6.83 -6.33 -17.11
C GLY A 253 -7.67 -7.63 -17.11
N LEU A 254 -8.38 -7.91 -18.20
CA LEU A 254 -9.17 -9.14 -18.37
C LEU A 254 -8.32 -10.39 -18.67
N GLU A 255 -7.13 -10.21 -19.24
CA GLU A 255 -6.14 -11.30 -19.34
C GLU A 255 -5.63 -11.72 -17.96
N VAL A 256 -5.50 -10.76 -17.03
CA VAL A 256 -5.10 -11.01 -15.64
C VAL A 256 -6.27 -11.60 -14.81
N ASP A 257 -7.47 -11.05 -14.96
CA ASP A 257 -8.68 -11.52 -14.30
C ASP A 257 -9.89 -11.37 -15.24
N SER A 258 -10.23 -12.47 -15.91
CA SER A 258 -11.33 -12.52 -16.89
C SER A 258 -12.71 -12.28 -16.27
N SER A 259 -12.82 -12.43 -14.94
CA SER A 259 -14.05 -12.23 -14.19
C SER A 259 -14.25 -10.77 -13.76
N ASN A 260 -13.27 -9.89 -13.99
CA ASN A 260 -13.28 -8.52 -13.49
C ASN A 260 -14.37 -7.64 -14.13
N ALA A 261 -15.42 -7.32 -13.36
CA ALA A 261 -16.53 -6.51 -13.84
C ALA A 261 -16.10 -5.10 -14.29
N ALA A 262 -15.24 -4.43 -13.51
CA ALA A 262 -14.80 -3.07 -13.84
C ALA A 262 -14.06 -3.01 -15.18
N CYS A 263 -13.23 -4.01 -15.48
CA CYS A 263 -12.57 -4.09 -16.79
C CYS A 263 -13.55 -4.42 -17.92
N ARG A 264 -14.51 -5.33 -17.72
CA ARG A 264 -15.52 -5.65 -18.75
C ARG A 264 -16.39 -4.44 -19.08
N ASP A 265 -16.91 -3.78 -18.05
CA ASP A 265 -17.80 -2.63 -18.20
C ASP A 265 -17.05 -1.44 -18.80
N GLY A 266 -15.81 -1.22 -18.35
CA GLY A 266 -14.91 -0.20 -18.88
C GLY A 266 -14.54 -0.43 -20.35
N LEU A 267 -14.27 -1.68 -20.74
CA LEU A 267 -14.00 -2.04 -22.14
C LEU A 267 -15.20 -1.73 -23.03
N ALA A 268 -16.39 -2.15 -22.62
CA ALA A 268 -17.62 -1.87 -23.36
C ALA A 268 -17.88 -0.36 -23.49
N ASP A 269 -17.57 0.43 -22.45
CA ASP A 269 -17.68 1.89 -22.51
C ASP A 269 -16.66 2.54 -23.45
N ALA A 270 -15.42 2.07 -23.43
CA ALA A 270 -14.36 2.56 -24.31
C ALA A 270 -14.66 2.27 -25.79
N GLU A 271 -15.13 1.07 -26.11
CA GLU A 271 -15.52 0.68 -27.48
C GLU A 271 -16.71 1.52 -27.99
N ARG A 272 -17.74 1.76 -27.15
CA ARG A 272 -18.86 2.64 -27.52
C ARG A 272 -18.39 4.06 -27.81
N LYS A 273 -17.53 4.63 -26.95
CA LYS A 273 -17.03 6.01 -27.11
C LYS A 273 -16.13 6.17 -28.34
N LEU A 274 -15.30 5.17 -28.64
CA LEU A 274 -14.49 5.15 -29.85
C LEU A 274 -15.36 5.16 -31.12
N ASN A 275 -16.40 4.32 -31.16
CA ASN A 275 -17.31 4.27 -32.31
C ASN A 275 -18.09 5.60 -32.49
N GLN A 276 -18.50 6.24 -31.40
CA GLN A 276 -19.13 7.56 -31.45
C GLN A 276 -18.16 8.62 -32.01
N GLN A 277 -16.89 8.61 -31.59
CA GLN A 277 -15.88 9.53 -32.12
C GLN A 277 -15.66 9.35 -33.62
N GLN A 278 -15.62 8.11 -34.10
CA GLN A 278 -15.46 7.78 -35.52
C GLN A 278 -16.70 8.14 -36.35
N GLY A 279 -17.91 7.97 -35.81
CA GLY A 279 -19.16 8.38 -36.46
C GLY A 279 -19.29 9.89 -36.66
N VAL A 280 -18.77 10.69 -35.73
CA VAL A 280 -18.71 12.17 -35.84
C VAL A 280 -17.63 12.62 -36.85
N ALA A 281 -16.51 11.88 -36.93
CA ALA A 281 -15.48 12.16 -37.94
C ALA A 281 -15.98 11.88 -39.37
N ASN A 282 -16.79 10.83 -39.56
CA ASN A 282 -17.30 10.47 -40.89
C ASN A 282 -18.47 11.36 -41.38
N THR A 283 -19.11 12.12 -40.48
CA THR A 283 -20.18 13.09 -40.83
C THR A 283 -19.66 14.51 -41.05
N SER A 284 -18.42 14.82 -40.69
CA SER A 284 -17.79 16.14 -40.90
C SER A 284 -16.89 16.23 -42.14
N ALA A 285 -16.63 15.10 -42.82
CA ALA A 285 -15.87 15.05 -44.07
C ALA A 285 -16.72 15.19 -45.34
N GLY A 286 -18.03 15.36 -45.22
CA GLY A 286 -19.00 15.40 -46.33
C GLY A 286 -19.58 16.77 -46.66
N SER A 287 -18.79 17.85 -46.58
CA SER A 287 -19.21 19.15 -47.12
C SER A 287 -17.99 19.96 -47.50
N ASN A 288 -17.57 19.85 -48.77
CA ASN A 288 -16.74 20.84 -49.48
C ASN A 288 -16.61 20.42 -50.96
N ASN A 289 -17.69 20.60 -51.75
CA ASN A 289 -17.53 20.91 -53.17
C ASN A 289 -18.82 21.52 -53.74
N ALA A 290 -18.90 22.85 -53.83
CA ALA A 290 -19.85 23.53 -54.72
C ALA A 290 -19.37 24.96 -55.03
N SER A 291 -18.41 25.06 -55.95
CA SER A 291 -18.12 26.29 -56.68
C SER A 291 -17.99 25.99 -58.17
N GLY A 292 -18.96 26.39 -58.98
CA GLY A 292 -18.89 26.27 -60.44
C GLY A 292 -20.23 26.53 -61.12
N ALA A 293 -20.30 27.66 -61.82
CA ALA A 293 -21.49 28.26 -62.41
C ALA A 293 -22.03 27.56 -63.67
N GLY A 294 -23.31 27.80 -63.98
CA GLY A 294 -23.81 27.84 -65.37
C GLY A 294 -25.24 27.34 -65.59
N GLY A 295 -26.10 28.19 -66.14
CA GLY A 295 -27.18 27.76 -67.04
C GLY A 295 -28.62 27.84 -66.50
N MET A 296 -29.33 28.87 -66.94
CA MET A 296 -30.78 29.08 -66.78
C MET A 296 -31.58 28.23 -67.77
N GLY A 297 -32.70 27.63 -67.33
CA GLY A 297 -33.77 27.18 -68.23
C GLY A 297 -34.75 26.17 -67.64
N GLY A 298 -36.04 26.56 -67.50
CA GLY A 298 -37.17 25.64 -67.65
C GLY A 298 -37.83 25.07 -66.38
N MET A 299 -38.91 25.74 -65.94
CA MET A 299 -40.24 25.16 -65.67
C MET A 299 -40.39 23.86 -64.84
N GLY A 300 -40.98 24.03 -63.64
CA GLY A 300 -42.05 23.17 -63.13
C GLY A 300 -41.66 21.85 -62.45
N GLY A 301 -41.87 21.78 -61.13
CA GLY A 301 -41.96 20.53 -60.39
C GLY A 301 -41.07 20.48 -59.15
N MET A 302 -41.68 20.63 -57.98
CA MET A 302 -41.39 20.00 -56.68
C MET A 302 -39.91 19.85 -56.22
N PRO A 303 -39.54 20.35 -55.03
CA PRO A 303 -38.31 19.93 -54.37
C PRO A 303 -38.34 18.42 -54.10
N ASP A 304 -37.31 17.73 -54.57
CA ASP A 304 -37.10 16.29 -54.45
C ASP A 304 -37.11 15.83 -52.98
N LEU A 305 -38.06 14.94 -52.67
CA LEU A 305 -38.21 14.25 -51.37
C LEU A 305 -37.20 13.09 -51.20
N GLY A 306 -36.19 12.96 -52.08
CA GLY A 306 -35.11 11.98 -51.93
C GLY A 306 -34.22 12.18 -50.70
N GLY A 307 -34.18 13.38 -50.13
CA GLY A 307 -33.36 13.70 -48.94
C GLY A 307 -33.97 13.31 -47.59
N LEU A 308 -35.27 12.98 -47.54
CA LEU A 308 -35.98 12.63 -46.30
C LEU A 308 -36.11 11.09 -46.11
N ALA A 309 -35.87 10.31 -47.18
CA ALA A 309 -35.87 8.84 -47.13
C ALA A 309 -34.60 8.25 -46.47
N SER A 310 -33.47 8.96 -46.44
CA SER A 310 -32.28 8.53 -45.67
C SER A 310 -32.41 8.73 -44.15
N MET A 311 -33.38 9.51 -43.70
CA MET A 311 -33.71 9.66 -42.27
C MET A 311 -34.68 8.55 -41.80
N LEU A 312 -35.29 7.81 -42.73
CA LEU A 312 -36.30 6.79 -42.45
C LEU A 312 -36.08 5.49 -43.26
N GLY A 313 -34.87 4.94 -43.19
CA GLY A 313 -34.62 3.53 -43.53
C GLY A 313 -33.81 3.31 -44.80
N GLY A 314 -32.56 2.86 -44.63
CA GLY A 314 -31.79 2.27 -45.72
C GLY A 314 -30.31 2.08 -45.38
N GLY A 315 -29.97 1.03 -44.61
CA GLY A 315 -28.59 0.56 -44.52
C GLY A 315 -28.18 -0.11 -43.20
N GLY A 316 -28.66 -1.34 -42.97
CA GLY A 316 -28.00 -2.33 -42.09
C GLY A 316 -28.35 -2.30 -40.60
N GLY A 317 -29.34 -3.11 -40.20
CA GLY A 317 -29.49 -3.56 -38.80
C GLY A 317 -30.76 -3.13 -38.05
N GLY A 318 -31.76 -2.56 -38.73
CA GLY A 318 -33.00 -2.07 -38.11
C GLY A 318 -34.17 -3.05 -38.23
N LEU A 319 -34.63 -3.56 -37.09
CA LEU A 319 -35.95 -4.17 -36.78
C LEU A 319 -36.44 -5.40 -37.60
N ALA A 320 -36.06 -5.57 -38.87
CA ALA A 320 -36.44 -6.72 -39.69
C ALA A 320 -35.64 -7.99 -39.35
N ASP A 321 -34.35 -7.87 -39.03
CA ASP A 321 -33.53 -9.01 -38.56
C ASP A 321 -33.84 -9.43 -37.12
N LEU A 322 -34.46 -8.54 -36.35
CA LEU A 322 -34.95 -8.87 -35.01
C LEU A 322 -36.20 -9.76 -35.08
N MET A 323 -37.02 -9.58 -36.12
CA MET A 323 -38.29 -10.29 -36.30
C MET A 323 -38.16 -11.63 -37.02
N ASN A 324 -37.00 -11.95 -37.57
CA ASN A 324 -36.70 -13.22 -38.24
C ASN A 324 -35.88 -14.18 -37.35
N ASN A 325 -35.69 -13.85 -36.08
CA ASN A 325 -35.00 -14.69 -35.10
C ASN A 325 -35.96 -15.78 -34.56
N PRO A 326 -35.69 -17.08 -34.81
CA PRO A 326 -36.57 -18.18 -34.36
C PRO A 326 -36.78 -18.20 -32.84
N ALA A 327 -35.78 -17.75 -32.07
CA ALA A 327 -35.83 -17.69 -30.61
C ALA A 327 -36.78 -16.60 -30.11
N MET A 328 -36.94 -15.50 -30.86
CA MET A 328 -37.86 -14.42 -30.50
C MET A 328 -39.31 -14.78 -30.83
N MET A 329 -39.54 -15.54 -31.90
CA MET A 329 -40.87 -16.06 -32.23
C MET A 329 -41.33 -17.10 -31.20
N GLN A 330 -40.43 -17.95 -30.71
CA GLN A 330 -40.69 -18.87 -29.59
C GLN A 330 -40.95 -18.13 -28.28
N MET A 331 -40.21 -17.05 -28.00
CA MET A 331 -40.43 -16.21 -26.81
C MET A 331 -41.77 -15.47 -26.88
N ALA A 332 -42.14 -14.92 -28.03
CA ALA A 332 -43.44 -14.27 -28.24
C ALA A 332 -44.61 -15.26 -28.14
N GLN A 333 -44.43 -16.50 -28.62
CA GLN A 333 -45.42 -17.56 -28.53
C GLN A 333 -45.55 -18.11 -27.09
N SER A 334 -44.44 -18.20 -26.35
CA SER A 334 -44.43 -18.53 -24.91
C SER A 334 -45.04 -17.42 -24.04
N MET A 335 -44.92 -16.16 -24.45
CA MET A 335 -45.50 -15.02 -23.76
C MET A 335 -47.01 -14.93 -24.00
N MET A 336 -47.48 -15.27 -25.20
CA MET A 336 -48.90 -15.31 -25.56
C MET A 336 -49.65 -16.52 -24.97
N GLN A 337 -48.93 -17.58 -24.60
CA GLN A 337 -49.48 -18.74 -23.90
C GLN A 337 -49.50 -18.59 -22.37
N ASN A 338 -48.97 -17.49 -21.82
CA ASN A 338 -48.88 -17.29 -20.38
C ASN A 338 -50.23 -16.75 -19.82
N PRO A 339 -51.01 -17.56 -19.08
CA PRO A 339 -52.38 -17.20 -18.66
C PRO A 339 -52.43 -15.96 -17.76
N ALA A 340 -51.36 -15.71 -17.00
CA ALA A 340 -51.24 -14.57 -16.10
C ALA A 340 -51.14 -13.21 -16.84
N MET A 341 -50.56 -13.19 -18.04
CA MET A 341 -50.39 -11.96 -18.82
C MET A 341 -51.64 -11.61 -19.61
N MET A 342 -52.40 -12.60 -20.07
CA MET A 342 -53.71 -12.39 -20.68
C MET A 342 -54.70 -11.82 -19.65
N GLN A 343 -54.62 -12.27 -18.40
CA GLN A 343 -55.41 -11.74 -17.29
C GLN A 343 -55.01 -10.30 -16.92
N MET A 344 -53.72 -9.95 -17.01
CA MET A 344 -53.23 -8.58 -16.84
C MET A 344 -53.67 -7.65 -17.97
N ALA A 345 -53.58 -8.10 -19.23
CA ALA A 345 -54.06 -7.34 -20.39
C ALA A 345 -55.58 -7.12 -20.34
N GLN A 346 -56.33 -8.11 -19.87
CA GLN A 346 -57.77 -7.99 -19.68
C GLN A 346 -58.14 -7.02 -18.54
N ASN A 347 -57.35 -6.97 -17.46
CA ASN A 347 -57.51 -6.00 -16.37
C ASN A 347 -57.15 -4.57 -16.78
N VAL A 348 -56.14 -4.37 -17.65
CA VAL A 348 -55.78 -3.04 -18.18
C VAL A 348 -56.83 -2.54 -19.17
N MET A 349 -57.40 -3.42 -19.98
CA MET A 349 -58.47 -3.06 -20.93
C MET A 349 -59.79 -2.70 -20.23
N GLN A 350 -60.00 -3.20 -19.01
CA GLN A 350 -61.15 -2.87 -18.17
C GLN A 350 -60.94 -1.62 -17.32
N ASN A 351 -59.72 -1.08 -17.23
CA ASN A 351 -59.42 0.05 -16.34
C ASN A 351 -58.48 1.09 -17.01
N PRO A 352 -59.02 1.98 -17.87
CA PRO A 352 -58.24 2.92 -18.67
C PRO A 352 -57.45 3.97 -17.88
N ASP A 353 -57.77 4.20 -16.59
CA ASP A 353 -57.07 5.17 -15.73
C ASP A 353 -55.67 4.69 -15.26
N MET A 354 -55.39 3.39 -15.37
CA MET A 354 -54.10 2.83 -14.97
C MET A 354 -52.97 3.19 -15.97
N LEU A 355 -53.30 3.29 -17.25
CA LEU A 355 -52.34 3.63 -18.31
C LEU A 355 -51.88 5.10 -18.22
N SER A 356 -52.81 5.99 -17.83
CA SER A 356 -52.53 7.42 -17.61
C SER A 356 -51.59 7.66 -16.43
N SER A 357 -51.77 6.91 -15.32
CA SER A 357 -50.91 6.98 -14.14
C SER A 357 -49.50 6.42 -14.39
N MET A 358 -49.37 5.42 -15.26
CA MET A 358 -48.09 4.83 -15.64
C MET A 358 -47.27 5.76 -16.55
N MET A 359 -47.94 6.51 -17.44
CA MET A 359 -47.30 7.46 -18.34
C MET A 359 -46.81 8.72 -17.60
N ASN A 360 -47.52 9.14 -16.55
CA ASN A 360 -47.12 10.25 -15.68
C ASN A 360 -45.87 9.96 -14.82
N ASN A 361 -45.56 8.68 -14.56
CA ASN A 361 -44.43 8.29 -13.70
C ASN A 361 -43.13 8.00 -14.49
N LEU A 362 -43.20 7.97 -15.82
CA LEU A 362 -42.05 7.72 -16.72
C LEU A 362 -41.59 8.98 -17.49
N GLY A 363 -42.33 10.08 -17.41
CA GLY A 363 -42.05 11.34 -18.09
C GLY A 363 -41.94 12.54 -17.15
N GLY A 364 -40.94 12.57 -16.27
CA GLY A 364 -40.68 13.72 -15.40
C GLY A 364 -39.33 13.61 -14.71
N GLY A 365 -38.43 14.56 -14.97
CA GLY A 365 -37.01 14.47 -14.62
C GLY A 365 -36.65 14.67 -13.15
N GLY A 366 -35.47 14.17 -12.80
CA GLY A 366 -34.48 14.80 -11.91
C GLY A 366 -34.84 15.00 -10.43
N GLY A 367 -34.20 14.19 -9.57
CA GLY A 367 -33.75 14.60 -8.24
C GLY A 367 -34.43 13.96 -7.03
N GLY A 368 -33.62 13.33 -6.17
CA GLY A 368 -33.82 13.31 -4.72
C GLY A 368 -34.80 12.28 -4.13
N ALA A 369 -34.21 11.29 -3.42
CA ALA A 369 -34.66 10.66 -2.18
C ALA A 369 -36.16 10.38 -1.92
N GLY A 370 -36.47 9.10 -1.64
CA GLY A 370 -37.38 8.74 -0.55
C GLY A 370 -38.62 7.88 -0.87
N ALA A 371 -38.50 6.60 -0.51
CA ALA A 371 -39.49 5.74 0.17
C ALA A 371 -40.81 5.26 -0.51
N GLY A 372 -40.90 3.91 -0.63
CA GLY A 372 -42.05 3.04 -0.32
C GLY A 372 -43.19 2.94 -1.36
N ALA A 373 -43.89 1.83 -1.59
CA ALA A 373 -43.92 0.46 -1.05
C ALA A 373 -44.87 -0.41 -1.93
N GLY A 374 -44.76 -1.75 -1.88
CA GLY A 374 -45.96 -2.63 -1.97
C GLY A 374 -45.91 -3.93 -2.81
N GLY A 375 -45.67 -5.07 -2.13
CA GLY A 375 -46.34 -6.39 -2.31
C GLY A 375 -45.80 -7.36 -3.38
N ALA A 376 -45.72 -8.69 -3.19
CA ALA A 376 -45.93 -9.59 -2.06
C ALA A 376 -45.31 -10.97 -2.42
N GLY A 377 -44.71 -11.67 -1.45
CA GLY A 377 -44.27 -13.07 -1.63
C GLY A 377 -43.17 -13.52 -0.66
N GLY A 378 -43.56 -13.95 0.54
CA GLY A 378 -42.81 -14.90 1.39
C GLY A 378 -41.42 -14.49 1.90
N MET A 379 -41.33 -13.52 2.82
CA MET A 379 -40.13 -13.33 3.66
C MET A 379 -40.59 -12.88 5.06
N PRO A 380 -39.99 -13.38 6.15
CA PRO A 380 -40.34 -12.94 7.51
C PRO A 380 -40.14 -11.44 7.65
N ASP A 381 -41.03 -10.79 8.40
CA ASP A 381 -41.10 -9.34 8.59
C ASP A 381 -39.76 -8.78 9.12
N MET A 382 -38.93 -8.32 8.17
CA MET A 382 -37.60 -7.79 8.45
C MET A 382 -37.65 -6.48 9.26
N ALA A 383 -38.82 -5.80 9.27
CA ALA A 383 -39.04 -4.62 10.10
C ALA A 383 -39.31 -5.02 11.56
N GLY A 384 -40.05 -6.10 11.79
CA GLY A 384 -40.17 -6.73 13.11
C GLY A 384 -38.82 -7.22 13.65
N MET A 385 -38.00 -7.84 12.79
CA MET A 385 -36.63 -8.25 13.11
C MET A 385 -35.73 -7.04 13.44
N ALA A 386 -35.81 -5.95 12.67
CA ALA A 386 -35.05 -4.74 12.91
C ALA A 386 -35.38 -4.10 14.28
N ASN A 387 -36.67 -4.07 14.65
CA ASN A 387 -37.10 -3.54 15.95
C ASN A 387 -36.74 -4.45 17.13
N ALA A 388 -36.80 -5.78 16.94
CA ALA A 388 -36.37 -6.75 17.96
C ALA A 388 -34.84 -6.72 18.19
N ILE A 389 -34.06 -6.54 17.12
CA ILE A 389 -32.60 -6.39 17.18
C ILE A 389 -32.20 -5.07 17.87
N ARG A 390 -32.95 -4.00 17.64
CA ARG A 390 -32.61 -2.67 18.19
C ARG A 390 -32.89 -2.54 19.69
N ASN A 391 -33.89 -3.25 20.22
CA ASN A 391 -34.35 -3.09 21.61
C ASN A 391 -34.08 -4.28 22.54
N SER A 392 -33.29 -5.28 22.11
CA SER A 392 -32.95 -6.42 22.97
C SER A 392 -31.85 -6.04 23.99
N PRO A 393 -32.05 -6.30 25.30
CA PRO A 393 -31.06 -6.01 26.35
C PRO A 393 -29.70 -6.69 26.13
N GLU A 394 -29.68 -7.87 25.48
CA GLU A 394 -28.46 -8.61 25.15
C GLU A 394 -27.67 -7.93 24.02
N LEU A 395 -28.34 -7.31 23.03
CA LEU A 395 -27.68 -6.53 21.98
C LEU A 395 -27.11 -5.21 22.53
N MET A 396 -27.75 -4.63 23.56
CA MET A 396 -27.20 -3.46 24.26
C MET A 396 -25.92 -3.80 25.03
N ALA A 397 -25.86 -4.97 25.68
CA ALA A 397 -24.63 -5.46 26.30
C ALA A 397 -23.56 -5.82 25.26
N ALA A 398 -23.96 -6.44 24.13
CA ALA A 398 -23.07 -6.80 23.04
C ALA A 398 -22.48 -5.59 22.30
N ARG A 399 -23.13 -4.40 22.34
CA ARG A 399 -22.57 -3.15 21.80
C ARG A 399 -21.31 -2.68 22.51
N SER A 400 -21.10 -3.10 23.75
CA SER A 400 -19.86 -2.83 24.48
C SER A 400 -18.70 -3.78 24.14
N ASP A 401 -18.95 -4.87 23.39
CA ASP A 401 -17.89 -5.77 22.92
C ASP A 401 -17.12 -5.13 21.75
N PRO A 402 -15.80 -4.89 21.87
CA PRO A 402 -14.99 -4.28 20.82
C PRO A 402 -15.06 -5.03 19.48
N ASP A 403 -15.22 -6.37 19.53
CA ASP A 403 -15.24 -7.22 18.34
C ASP A 403 -16.57 -7.14 17.57
N LEU A 404 -17.59 -6.49 18.14
CA LEU A 404 -18.93 -6.34 17.57
C LEU A 404 -19.24 -4.88 17.19
N GLN A 405 -18.36 -3.93 17.50
CA GLN A 405 -18.54 -2.50 17.23
C GLN A 405 -18.79 -2.21 15.75
N ASP A 406 -17.99 -2.80 14.86
CA ASP A 406 -18.13 -2.61 13.41
C ASP A 406 -19.45 -3.19 12.89
N PHE A 407 -19.88 -4.36 13.41
CA PHE A 407 -21.17 -4.95 13.09
C PHE A 407 -22.34 -4.02 13.49
N PHE A 408 -22.32 -3.50 14.72
CA PHE A 408 -23.38 -2.62 15.21
C PHE A 408 -23.42 -1.28 14.47
N ARG A 409 -22.26 -0.69 14.18
CA ARG A 409 -22.17 0.56 13.41
C ARG A 409 -22.78 0.39 12.03
N ASP A 410 -22.44 -0.69 11.34
CA ASP A 410 -22.88 -0.92 9.97
C ASP A 410 -24.39 -1.28 9.92
N VAL A 411 -24.88 -2.06 10.89
CA VAL A 411 -26.33 -2.36 11.01
C VAL A 411 -27.15 -1.12 11.38
N ASP A 412 -26.62 -0.20 12.18
CA ASP A 412 -27.31 1.06 12.51
C ASP A 412 -27.36 2.03 11.31
N GLN A 413 -26.33 2.03 10.46
CA GLN A 413 -26.24 2.92 9.29
C GLN A 413 -26.96 2.38 8.05
N GLU A 414 -26.84 1.08 7.77
CA GLU A 414 -27.32 0.46 6.54
C GLU A 414 -28.52 -0.49 6.76
N GLY A 415 -28.90 -0.73 8.02
CA GLY A 415 -30.01 -1.60 8.39
C GLY A 415 -29.63 -3.09 8.45
N PRO A 416 -30.63 -3.98 8.65
CA PRO A 416 -30.39 -5.41 8.93
C PRO A 416 -29.66 -6.16 7.81
N SER A 417 -29.70 -5.64 6.58
CA SER A 417 -29.01 -6.23 5.43
C SER A 417 -27.47 -6.24 5.59
N ALA A 418 -26.92 -5.29 6.35
CA ALA A 418 -25.48 -5.23 6.63
C ALA A 418 -25.00 -6.34 7.57
N ALA A 419 -25.90 -6.97 8.34
CA ALA A 419 -25.58 -8.07 9.23
C ALA A 419 -24.94 -9.26 8.49
N MET A 420 -25.34 -9.47 7.22
CA MET A 420 -24.85 -10.55 6.37
C MET A 420 -23.35 -10.44 6.05
N ARG A 421 -22.78 -9.23 6.03
CA ARG A 421 -21.35 -9.00 5.75
C ARG A 421 -20.45 -9.41 6.91
N HIS A 422 -21.02 -9.46 8.11
CA HIS A 422 -20.32 -9.76 9.36
C HIS A 422 -20.57 -11.19 9.84
N MET A 423 -21.30 -12.01 9.07
CA MET A 423 -21.59 -13.42 9.39
C MET A 423 -20.33 -14.29 9.51
N SER A 424 -19.21 -13.87 8.93
CA SER A 424 -17.91 -14.55 9.11
C SER A 424 -17.34 -14.39 10.53
N ASN A 425 -17.84 -13.42 11.32
CA ASN A 425 -17.49 -13.29 12.72
C ASN A 425 -18.35 -14.24 13.56
N PRO A 426 -17.75 -15.21 14.28
CA PRO A 426 -18.50 -16.21 15.03
C PRO A 426 -19.36 -15.60 16.15
N LYS A 427 -18.94 -14.49 16.76
CA LYS A 427 -19.74 -13.77 17.76
C LYS A 427 -20.98 -13.13 17.13
N VAL A 428 -20.86 -12.60 15.90
CA VAL A 428 -21.99 -12.04 15.14
C VAL A 428 -22.97 -13.12 14.73
N SER A 429 -22.47 -14.24 14.20
CA SER A 429 -23.32 -15.39 13.84
C SER A 429 -24.10 -15.91 15.05
N GLN A 430 -23.44 -16.03 16.20
CA GLN A 430 -24.07 -16.52 17.43
C GLN A 430 -25.11 -15.52 17.99
N LEU A 431 -24.82 -14.21 17.91
CA LEU A 431 -25.76 -13.15 18.28
C LEU A 431 -27.03 -13.18 17.42
N ILE A 432 -26.87 -13.35 16.11
CA ILE A 432 -28.00 -13.44 15.16
C ILE A 432 -28.79 -14.74 15.38
N GLN A 433 -28.13 -15.87 15.61
CA GLN A 433 -28.78 -17.14 15.92
C GLN A 433 -29.61 -17.06 17.21
N ASN A 434 -29.07 -16.44 18.28
CA ASN A 434 -29.79 -16.26 19.54
C ASN A 434 -31.01 -15.32 19.37
N ALA A 435 -30.89 -14.29 18.53
CA ALA A 435 -32.00 -13.40 18.21
C ALA A 435 -33.10 -14.10 17.38
N MET A 436 -32.71 -14.96 16.42
CA MET A 436 -33.65 -15.75 15.61
C MET A 436 -34.37 -16.83 16.41
N ALA A 437 -33.68 -17.49 17.35
CA ALA A 437 -34.26 -18.53 18.21
C ALA A 437 -35.37 -18.02 19.15
N ARG A 438 -35.50 -16.70 19.34
CA ARG A 438 -36.60 -16.07 20.11
C ARG A 438 -37.76 -15.56 19.25
N MET A 439 -37.64 -15.60 17.91
CA MET A 439 -38.69 -15.16 16.98
C MET A 439 -39.56 -16.30 16.43
N GLY A 440 -39.18 -17.56 16.67
CA GLY A 440 -40.03 -18.74 16.47
C GLY A 440 -40.63 -19.19 17.79
#